data_AF-A0AA36FPK8-F1
#
_entry.id   AF-A0AA36FPK8-F1
#
_cell.length_a   1.000
_cell.length_b   1.000
_cell.length_c   1.000
_cell.angle_alpha   90.00
_cell.angle_beta   90.00
_cell.angle_gamma   90.00
#
_symmetry.space_group_name_H-M   'P 1'
#
loop_
_entity.id
_entity.type
_entity.pdbx_description
1 polymer ?
#
loop_
_entity_poly.entity_id
_entity_poly.type
_entity_poly.pdbx_seq_one_letter_code
_entity_poly.pdbx_strand_id
1 'polypeptide(L)'
;MIGGHFLLFALATVARSVEIDPNGYVIYCPCMGRFGNQVDQLLGSVAFAKGLDRTLVLPPFIDFSKPGQAAMIPFEEVYQPKTLGRHLKVITMGDFKRNIAPEIWPKEKRQALCWSPRESFYQKGSPPGVSQRRATHLGLSGIMLEWSLYLMLIMEILRYTNFSISDIFHQGGYDLTVSGSRKAWSSNYPSAEYPVLAFTGAPAAFPSRRKDWETQKYLRWNTKILQKARSFINQTLTRPFVGIHLRNNVDWNSVCDHINSDRTEQLFASAQCLNDAPRKGDFTRELCSPSEKTVIDAVVDQVGKIGAKSVYVTSDKDFMVLPLGEALAAYDIKVYTLKEENPHVALAILQESDHFIGNCISTFTSIVTRHRQFSYAQPRPTTFFGHMPKHDEYAPKKKIEL
;
A
#
# COMPACT_ATOMS: atom_id res chain seq x y z
N MET A 1 -72.21 -16.79 15.69
CA MET A 1 -71.46 -15.51 15.76
C MET A 1 -70.07 -15.81 16.29
N ILE A 2 -69.09 -16.00 15.40
CA ILE A 2 -67.69 -16.18 15.76
C ILE A 2 -66.97 -14.94 15.24
N GLY A 3 -66.72 -13.98 16.13
CA GLY A 3 -66.01 -12.74 15.82
C GLY A 3 -64.51 -13.01 15.84
N GLY A 4 -63.88 -13.07 14.66
CA GLY A 4 -62.43 -13.14 14.52
C GLY A 4 -61.81 -11.77 14.76
N HIS A 5 -61.06 -11.61 15.85
CA HIS A 5 -60.15 -10.48 16.03
C HIS A 5 -58.89 -10.68 15.19
N PHE A 6 -58.78 -9.96 14.08
CA PHE A 6 -57.52 -9.79 13.36
C PHE A 6 -56.64 -8.81 14.13
N LEU A 7 -55.60 -9.33 14.79
CA LEU A 7 -54.50 -8.52 15.31
C LEU A 7 -53.62 -8.09 14.12
N LEU A 8 -53.67 -6.81 13.74
CA LEU A 8 -52.71 -6.21 12.82
C LEU A 8 -51.38 -6.00 13.55
N PHE A 9 -50.39 -6.86 13.27
CA PHE A 9 -49.00 -6.59 13.61
C PHE A 9 -48.45 -5.55 12.62
N ALA A 10 -48.35 -4.30 13.05
CA ALA A 10 -47.57 -3.29 12.35
C ALA A 10 -46.08 -3.63 12.51
N LEU A 11 -45.49 -4.22 11.46
CA LEU A 11 -44.04 -4.32 11.31
C LEU A 11 -43.49 -2.90 11.12
N ALA A 12 -43.06 -2.28 12.21
CA ALA A 12 -42.25 -1.06 12.15
C ALA A 12 -40.90 -1.41 11.50
N THR A 13 -40.78 -1.16 10.20
CA THR A 13 -39.48 -1.14 9.52
C THR A 13 -38.69 0.03 10.09
N VAL A 14 -37.77 -0.25 11.01
CA VAL A 14 -36.76 0.73 11.43
C VAL A 14 -35.85 0.94 10.22
N ALA A 15 -36.19 1.91 9.38
CA ALA A 15 -35.30 2.42 8.34
C ALA A 15 -34.08 3.02 9.06
N ARG A 16 -32.98 2.27 9.08
CA ARG A 16 -31.71 2.79 9.58
C ARG A 16 -31.24 3.82 8.55
N SER A 17 -31.50 5.10 8.82
CA SER A 17 -30.99 6.20 7.99
C SER A 17 -29.48 6.07 7.94
N VAL A 18 -28.94 5.92 6.73
CA VAL A 18 -27.49 5.88 6.53
C VAL A 18 -26.97 7.28 6.79
N GLU A 19 -26.08 7.43 7.76
CA GLU A 19 -25.49 8.74 8.10
C GLU A 19 -24.50 9.14 7.00
N ILE A 20 -24.88 10.15 6.22
CA ILE A 20 -24.05 10.72 5.15
C ILE A 20 -23.12 11.77 5.76
N ASP A 21 -21.80 11.60 5.57
CA ASP A 21 -20.82 12.61 5.96
C ASP A 21 -21.04 13.92 5.18
N PRO A 22 -21.36 15.04 5.85
CA PRO A 22 -21.58 16.33 5.18
C PRO A 22 -20.31 16.90 4.54
N ASN A 23 -19.12 16.47 4.97
CA ASN A 23 -17.86 16.84 4.33
C ASN A 23 -17.60 16.03 3.05
N GLY A 24 -18.35 14.96 2.83
CA GLY A 24 -18.24 14.10 1.66
C GLY A 24 -17.08 13.12 1.72
N TYR A 25 -16.78 12.52 0.57
CA TYR A 25 -15.96 11.30 0.47
C TYR A 25 -14.79 11.47 -0.49
N VAL A 26 -13.72 10.71 -0.25
CA VAL A 26 -12.61 10.50 -1.18
C VAL A 26 -12.59 9.05 -1.59
N ILE A 27 -12.59 8.78 -2.89
CA ILE A 27 -12.51 7.44 -3.48
C ILE A 27 -11.42 7.44 -4.56
N TYR A 28 -10.65 6.36 -4.67
CA TYR A 28 -9.61 6.28 -5.69
C TYR A 28 -9.33 4.83 -6.13
N CYS A 29 -8.72 4.68 -7.31
CA CYS A 29 -8.13 3.41 -7.72
C CYS A 29 -6.64 3.31 -7.33
N PRO A 30 -6.20 2.25 -6.62
CA PRO A 30 -4.77 1.95 -6.45
C PRO A 30 -4.18 1.34 -7.73
N CYS A 31 -4.30 2.07 -8.83
CA CYS A 31 -4.05 1.64 -10.20
C CYS A 31 -2.57 1.64 -10.62
N MET A 32 -1.63 1.79 -9.68
CA MET A 32 -0.19 1.85 -9.97
C MET A 32 0.59 0.81 -9.17
N GLY A 33 1.21 -0.12 -9.89
CA GLY A 33 2.09 -1.14 -9.32
C GLY A 33 1.38 -2.26 -8.56
N ARG A 34 2.18 -3.06 -7.86
CA ARG A 34 1.71 -4.21 -7.05
C ARG A 34 1.45 -3.77 -5.61
N PHE A 35 1.09 -4.71 -4.74
CA PHE A 35 0.68 -4.46 -3.35
C PHE A 35 1.58 -3.48 -2.58
N GLY A 36 2.91 -3.60 -2.69
CA GLY A 36 3.86 -2.65 -2.09
C GLY A 36 3.61 -1.20 -2.50
N ASN A 37 3.45 -0.94 -3.79
CA ASN A 37 3.17 0.40 -4.33
C ASN A 37 1.79 0.90 -3.90
N GLN A 38 0.80 0.02 -3.89
CA GLN A 38 -0.58 0.35 -3.52
C GLN A 38 -0.67 0.77 -2.04
N VAL A 39 0.02 0.06 -1.14
CA VAL A 39 0.10 0.43 0.29
C VAL A 39 0.89 1.73 0.46
N ASP A 40 1.97 1.92 -0.28
CA ASP A 40 2.78 3.14 -0.22
C ASP A 40 1.95 4.39 -0.58
N GLN A 41 1.16 4.32 -1.65
CA GLN A 41 0.24 5.39 -2.05
C GLN A 41 -0.98 5.54 -1.12
N LEU A 42 -1.43 4.45 -0.48
CA LEU A 42 -2.50 4.51 0.52
C LEU A 42 -2.12 5.43 1.69
N LEU A 43 -0.86 5.43 2.14
CA LEU A 43 -0.43 6.29 3.25
C LEU A 43 -0.64 7.78 2.92
N GLY A 44 -0.24 8.21 1.73
CA GLY A 44 -0.47 9.58 1.27
C GLY A 44 -1.96 9.88 1.03
N SER A 45 -2.74 8.90 0.58
CA SER A 45 -4.18 9.06 0.36
C SER A 45 -4.95 9.21 1.68
N VAL A 46 -4.50 8.52 2.73
CA VAL A 46 -4.99 8.70 4.11
C VAL A 46 -4.69 10.13 4.60
N ALA A 47 -3.45 10.61 4.41
CA ALA A 47 -3.09 11.97 4.77
C ALA A 47 -3.91 13.02 4.01
N PHE A 48 -4.15 12.80 2.71
CA PHE A 48 -4.98 13.65 1.86
C PHE A 48 -6.44 13.71 2.34
N ALA A 49 -7.10 12.56 2.50
CA ALA A 49 -8.50 12.50 2.94
C ALA A 49 -8.68 13.11 4.33
N LYS A 50 -7.77 12.80 5.27
CA LYS A 50 -7.74 13.40 6.60
C LYS A 50 -7.53 14.91 6.56
N GLY A 51 -6.64 15.40 5.70
CA GLY A 51 -6.35 16.82 5.58
C GLY A 51 -7.51 17.65 4.99
N LEU A 52 -8.40 17.02 4.21
CA LEU A 52 -9.65 17.63 3.72
C LEU A 52 -10.85 17.38 4.65
N ASP A 53 -10.67 16.63 5.74
CA ASP A 53 -11.74 16.17 6.63
C ASP A 53 -12.88 15.43 5.91
N ARG A 54 -12.53 14.66 4.87
CA ARG A 54 -13.44 13.83 4.09
C ARG A 54 -13.31 12.36 4.48
N THR A 55 -14.42 11.63 4.44
CA THR A 55 -14.40 10.18 4.69
C THR A 55 -13.68 9.45 3.56
N LEU A 56 -12.67 8.65 3.88
CA LEU A 56 -11.97 7.82 2.90
C LEU A 56 -12.77 6.54 2.62
N VAL A 57 -13.17 6.35 1.37
CA VAL A 57 -13.67 5.06 0.89
C VAL A 57 -12.49 4.13 0.70
N LEU A 58 -12.42 3.09 1.51
CA LEU A 58 -11.29 2.16 1.53
C LEU A 58 -11.20 1.42 0.21
N PRO A 59 -10.09 1.57 -0.55
CA PRO A 59 -9.96 0.92 -1.84
C PRO A 59 -9.73 -0.58 -1.65
N PRO A 60 -10.23 -1.43 -2.57
CA PRO A 60 -9.70 -2.77 -2.67
C PRO A 60 -8.25 -2.71 -3.18
N PHE A 61 -7.46 -3.71 -2.82
CA PHE A 61 -6.16 -3.95 -3.44
C PHE A 61 -6.33 -4.70 -4.76
N ILE A 62 -5.40 -4.48 -5.69
CA ILE A 62 -5.37 -5.17 -6.98
C ILE A 62 -4.29 -6.24 -6.92
N ASP A 63 -4.70 -7.49 -7.04
CA ASP A 63 -3.81 -8.64 -7.12
C ASP A 63 -3.63 -9.06 -8.59
N PHE A 64 -2.38 -9.16 -9.04
CA PHE A 64 -1.99 -9.55 -10.40
C PHE A 64 -1.27 -10.91 -10.44
N SER A 65 -1.37 -11.71 -9.38
CA SER A 65 -0.64 -12.98 -9.25
C SER A 65 -1.04 -14.01 -10.30
N LYS A 66 -2.25 -13.93 -10.84
CA LYS A 66 -2.73 -14.79 -11.93
C LYS A 66 -2.48 -14.11 -13.28
N PRO A 67 -1.71 -14.72 -14.20
CA PRO A 67 -1.49 -14.16 -15.53
C PRO A 67 -2.82 -13.85 -16.21
N GLY A 68 -2.95 -12.62 -16.67
CA GLY A 68 -4.15 -12.16 -17.32
C GLY A 68 -5.35 -11.95 -16.40
N GLN A 69 -5.28 -12.16 -15.08
CA GLN A 69 -6.41 -11.91 -14.19
C GLN A 69 -5.98 -10.97 -13.08
N ALA A 70 -6.62 -9.80 -13.01
CA ALA A 70 -6.56 -8.98 -11.82
C ALA A 70 -7.75 -9.31 -10.91
N ALA A 71 -7.47 -9.53 -9.63
CA ALA A 71 -8.48 -9.72 -8.61
C ALA A 71 -8.54 -8.48 -7.70
N MET A 72 -9.76 -8.01 -7.42
CA MET A 72 -10.00 -6.91 -6.48
C MET A 72 -10.20 -7.50 -5.10
N ILE A 73 -9.22 -7.30 -4.22
CA ILE A 73 -9.25 -7.82 -2.86
C ILE A 73 -9.78 -6.72 -1.93
N PRO A 74 -10.97 -6.87 -1.33
CA PRO A 74 -11.50 -5.86 -0.41
C PRO A 74 -10.51 -5.51 0.69
N PHE A 75 -10.52 -4.25 1.13
CA PHE A 75 -9.60 -3.79 2.18
C PHE A 75 -9.70 -4.66 3.43
N GLU A 76 -10.92 -5.02 3.84
CA GLU A 76 -11.26 -5.84 5.00
C GLU A 76 -10.75 -7.29 4.93
N GLU A 77 -10.44 -7.79 3.73
CA GLU A 77 -9.81 -9.10 3.53
C GLU A 77 -8.29 -9.07 3.79
N VAL A 78 -7.70 -7.87 3.91
CA VAL A 78 -6.27 -7.66 4.14
C VAL A 78 -6.02 -6.99 5.50
N TYR A 79 -6.67 -5.86 5.75
CA TYR A 79 -6.50 -5.03 6.94
C TYR A 79 -7.84 -4.86 7.69
N GLN A 80 -7.78 -4.39 8.93
CA GLN A 80 -8.97 -4.15 9.75
C GLN A 80 -9.46 -2.70 9.56
N PRO A 81 -10.63 -2.44 8.93
CA PRO A 81 -11.15 -1.08 8.72
C PRO A 81 -11.22 -0.27 10.02
N LYS A 82 -11.64 -0.90 11.11
CA LYS A 82 -11.76 -0.27 12.44
C LYS A 82 -10.45 0.29 12.98
N THR A 83 -9.30 -0.30 12.63
CA THR A 83 -8.00 0.21 13.15
C THR A 83 -7.62 1.51 12.44
N LEU A 84 -7.80 1.56 11.11
CA LEU A 84 -7.62 2.78 10.34
C LEU A 84 -8.66 3.85 10.68
N GLY A 85 -9.90 3.44 10.97
CA GLY A 85 -10.99 4.31 11.41
C GLY A 85 -10.74 5.08 12.72
N ARG A 86 -9.71 4.71 13.50
CA ARG A 86 -9.26 5.49 14.66
C ARG A 86 -8.43 6.70 14.28
N HIS A 87 -7.92 6.75 13.05
CA HIS A 87 -7.05 7.82 12.56
C HIS A 87 -7.78 8.86 11.71
N LEU A 88 -8.79 8.42 10.94
CA LEU A 88 -9.66 9.24 10.09
C LEU A 88 -11.02 8.55 9.89
N LYS A 89 -12.01 9.29 9.40
CA LYS A 89 -13.29 8.71 8.97
C LYS A 89 -13.08 7.79 7.77
N VAL A 90 -13.55 6.55 7.84
CA VAL A 90 -13.43 5.56 6.77
C VAL A 90 -14.73 4.79 6.58
N ILE A 91 -14.94 4.31 5.36
CA ILE A 91 -16.03 3.38 5.00
C ILE A 91 -15.50 2.32 4.04
N THR A 92 -15.99 1.08 4.13
CA THR A 92 -15.62 0.04 3.16
C THR A 92 -16.20 0.39 1.78
N MET A 93 -15.53 -0.02 0.70
CA MET A 93 -16.10 0.16 -0.64
C MET A 93 -17.47 -0.52 -0.77
N GLY A 94 -17.63 -1.70 -0.17
CA GLY A 94 -18.89 -2.44 -0.18
C GLY A 94 -20.04 -1.64 0.46
N ASP A 95 -19.80 -1.06 1.63
CA ASP A 95 -20.82 -0.26 2.34
C ASP A 95 -21.07 1.07 1.64
N PHE A 96 -20.04 1.74 1.13
CA PHE A 96 -20.21 2.96 0.34
C PHE A 96 -21.08 2.71 -0.89
N LYS A 97 -20.78 1.65 -1.64
CA LYS A 97 -21.52 1.27 -2.84
C LYS A 97 -23.00 0.96 -2.55
N ARG A 98 -23.27 0.22 -1.48
CA ARG A 98 -24.64 -0.22 -1.15
C ARG A 98 -25.48 0.88 -0.52
N ASN A 99 -24.87 1.66 0.38
CA ASN A 99 -25.62 2.47 1.34
C ASN A 99 -25.45 3.99 1.13
N ILE A 100 -24.38 4.45 0.46
CA ILE A 100 -24.06 5.88 0.29
C ILE A 100 -24.20 6.34 -1.15
N ALA A 101 -23.53 5.63 -2.08
CA ALA A 101 -23.45 6.03 -3.48
C ALA A 101 -24.81 6.21 -4.17
N PRO A 102 -25.85 5.36 -3.94
CA PRO A 102 -27.16 5.56 -4.55
C PRO A 102 -27.83 6.89 -4.18
N GLU A 103 -27.58 7.40 -2.98
CA GLU A 103 -28.22 8.61 -2.44
C GLU A 103 -27.51 9.90 -2.91
N ILE A 104 -26.18 9.95 -2.79
CA ILE A 104 -25.42 11.20 -3.01
C ILE A 104 -24.60 11.22 -4.30
N TRP A 105 -24.38 10.06 -4.92
CA TRP A 105 -23.52 9.89 -6.09
C TRP A 105 -24.14 9.00 -7.18
N PRO A 106 -25.35 9.37 -7.65
CA PRO A 106 -26.03 8.68 -8.75
C PRO A 106 -25.22 8.82 -10.04
N LYS A 107 -25.47 7.94 -11.01
CA LYS A 107 -24.66 7.76 -12.23
C LYS A 107 -24.38 9.08 -12.96
N GLU A 108 -25.37 9.97 -13.01
CA GLU A 108 -25.35 11.25 -13.72
C GLU A 108 -24.42 12.27 -13.06
N LYS A 109 -24.12 12.10 -11.77
CA LYS A 109 -23.24 12.97 -10.98
C LYS A 109 -21.83 12.40 -10.82
N ARG A 110 -21.53 11.22 -11.36
CA ARG A 110 -20.20 10.62 -11.24
C ARG A 110 -19.22 11.34 -12.16
N GLN A 111 -18.17 11.88 -11.55
CA GLN A 111 -17.10 12.64 -12.20
C GLN A 111 -15.74 12.11 -11.76
N ALA A 112 -14.78 12.01 -12.68
CA ALA A 112 -13.39 11.65 -12.36
C ALA A 112 -12.55 12.90 -12.23
N LEU A 113 -11.70 12.90 -11.21
CA LEU A 113 -10.62 13.84 -11.01
C LEU A 113 -9.32 13.20 -11.49
N CYS A 114 -8.57 13.94 -12.30
CA CYS A 114 -7.23 13.58 -12.74
C CYS A 114 -6.34 14.81 -12.78
N TRP A 115 -5.03 14.57 -12.81
CA TRP A 115 -4.02 15.63 -12.81
C TRP A 115 -4.21 16.66 -13.93
N SER A 116 -4.32 16.17 -15.16
CA SER A 116 -4.51 16.96 -16.36
C SER A 116 -5.17 16.06 -17.41
N PRO A 117 -5.93 16.63 -18.36
CA PRO A 117 -6.37 15.90 -19.54
C PRO A 117 -5.17 15.24 -20.23
N ARG A 118 -5.35 13.99 -20.66
CA ARG A 118 -4.37 13.19 -21.40
C ARG A 118 -5.04 12.66 -22.66
N GLU A 119 -4.27 12.59 -23.73
CA GLU A 119 -4.72 11.92 -24.95
C GLU A 119 -4.94 10.42 -24.70
N SER A 120 -5.88 9.84 -25.44
CA SER A 120 -6.10 8.41 -25.43
C SER A 120 -5.02 7.71 -26.25
N PHE A 121 -4.18 6.90 -25.60
CA PHE A 121 -3.22 6.02 -26.29
C PHE A 121 -3.90 5.01 -27.22
N TYR A 122 -5.15 4.61 -26.89
CA TYR A 122 -5.89 3.57 -27.60
C TYR A 122 -6.86 4.12 -28.65
N GLN A 123 -7.37 5.35 -28.44
CA GLN A 123 -8.29 6.01 -29.36
C GLN A 123 -7.67 7.31 -29.88
N LYS A 124 -6.76 7.17 -30.83
CA LYS A 124 -6.17 8.32 -31.54
C LYS A 124 -7.29 9.19 -32.12
N GLY A 125 -7.23 10.50 -31.88
CA GLY A 125 -8.23 11.48 -32.34
C GLY A 125 -9.42 11.71 -31.39
N SER A 126 -9.47 11.05 -30.24
CA SER A 126 -10.44 11.41 -29.19
C SER A 126 -10.05 12.72 -28.48
N PRO A 127 -11.00 13.56 -28.04
CA PRO A 127 -10.69 14.76 -27.27
C PRO A 127 -9.82 14.44 -26.04
N PRO A 128 -8.81 15.27 -25.72
CA PRO A 128 -8.02 15.12 -24.50
C PRO A 128 -8.92 15.11 -23.26
N GLY A 129 -8.70 14.17 -22.34
CA GLY A 129 -9.53 14.03 -21.14
C GLY A 129 -8.91 13.06 -20.14
N VAL A 130 -9.68 12.61 -19.16
CA VAL A 130 -9.25 11.47 -18.33
C VAL A 130 -9.18 10.25 -19.24
N SER A 131 -7.99 9.90 -19.75
CA SER A 131 -7.79 8.78 -20.66
C SER A 131 -8.09 7.46 -19.95
N GLN A 132 -9.35 7.04 -19.99
CA GLN A 132 -9.76 5.77 -19.40
C GLN A 132 -10.77 5.03 -20.27
N ARG A 133 -10.38 4.82 -21.53
CA ARG A 133 -10.53 3.49 -22.14
C ARG A 133 -9.20 2.74 -22.03
N ARG A 134 -8.77 2.44 -20.80
CA ARG A 134 -7.67 1.49 -20.54
C ARG A 134 -8.11 0.02 -20.70
N ALA A 135 -9.39 -0.22 -21.04
CA ALA A 135 -10.02 -1.54 -21.00
C ALA A 135 -10.02 -2.31 -22.33
N THR A 136 -9.40 -1.78 -23.40
CA THR A 136 -9.31 -2.53 -24.66
C THR A 136 -7.85 -2.89 -24.95
N HIS A 137 -7.57 -4.18 -24.78
CA HIS A 137 -6.38 -4.91 -25.26
C HIS A 137 -5.15 -4.97 -24.34
N LEU A 138 -5.34 -5.43 -23.09
CA LEU A 138 -4.35 -6.26 -22.40
C LEU A 138 -4.46 -7.77 -22.76
N GLY A 139 -5.17 -8.13 -23.85
CA GLY A 139 -5.31 -9.52 -24.29
C GLY A 139 -6.27 -10.38 -23.47
N LEU A 140 -7.27 -9.77 -22.81
CA LEU A 140 -8.12 -10.41 -21.79
C LEU A 140 -9.61 -10.32 -22.14
N SER A 141 -10.04 -11.12 -23.11
CA SER A 141 -11.39 -11.10 -23.68
C SER A 141 -12.48 -11.79 -22.83
N GLY A 142 -12.13 -12.53 -21.77
CA GLY A 142 -13.10 -13.24 -20.91
C GLY A 142 -13.40 -12.57 -19.56
N ILE A 143 -12.65 -11.52 -19.23
CA ILE A 143 -12.52 -11.02 -17.86
C ILE A 143 -13.47 -9.83 -17.60
N MET A 144 -14.02 -9.21 -18.64
CA MET A 144 -14.78 -7.96 -18.53
C MET A 144 -16.16 -8.04 -17.83
N LEU A 145 -16.73 -9.23 -17.59
CA LEU A 145 -18.10 -9.32 -17.02
C LEU A 145 -18.17 -9.08 -15.50
N GLU A 146 -17.27 -9.62 -14.69
CA GLU A 146 -17.21 -9.26 -13.24
C GLU A 146 -16.52 -7.91 -13.01
N TRP A 147 -15.66 -7.50 -13.94
CA TRP A 147 -14.98 -6.21 -13.93
C TRP A 147 -15.96 -5.06 -14.06
N SER A 148 -17.07 -5.29 -14.75
CA SER A 148 -18.14 -4.32 -14.94
C SER A 148 -18.73 -3.83 -13.62
N LEU A 149 -19.00 -4.65 -12.61
CA LEU A 149 -19.73 -4.18 -11.39
C LEU A 149 -18.88 -3.33 -10.42
N TYR A 150 -17.57 -3.52 -10.37
CA TYR A 150 -16.67 -2.78 -9.48
C TYR A 150 -16.06 -1.55 -10.17
N LEU A 151 -15.74 -1.67 -11.47
CA LEU A 151 -15.48 -0.50 -12.30
C LEU A 151 -16.76 0.30 -12.56
N MET A 152 -17.98 -0.23 -12.60
CA MET A 152 -19.20 0.58 -12.87
C MET A 152 -19.45 1.66 -11.82
N LEU A 153 -19.01 1.47 -10.57
CA LEU A 153 -19.03 2.56 -9.60
C LEU A 153 -17.99 3.65 -9.91
N ILE A 154 -16.87 3.27 -10.52
CA ILE A 154 -15.75 4.14 -10.88
C ILE A 154 -15.84 4.65 -12.35
N MET A 155 -16.62 4.03 -13.23
CA MET A 155 -16.60 4.20 -14.70
C MET A 155 -17.95 4.53 -15.32
N GLU A 156 -19.06 4.49 -14.59
CA GLU A 156 -20.26 5.24 -15.02
C GLU A 156 -20.06 6.74 -14.73
N ILE A 157 -18.86 7.26 -15.00
CA ILE A 157 -18.58 8.67 -15.07
C ILE A 157 -19.16 9.13 -16.40
N LEU A 158 -20.40 9.60 -16.35
CA LEU A 158 -21.12 10.08 -17.53
C LEU A 158 -20.61 11.46 -17.97
N ARG A 159 -19.87 12.17 -17.09
CA ARG A 159 -19.32 13.49 -17.37
C ARG A 159 -17.86 13.56 -16.96
N TYR A 160 -17.00 13.74 -17.95
CA TYR A 160 -15.63 14.15 -17.75
C TYR A 160 -15.63 15.66 -17.51
N THR A 161 -15.13 16.10 -16.37
CA THR A 161 -14.84 17.52 -16.20
C THR A 161 -13.59 17.85 -16.99
N ASN A 162 -13.65 18.87 -17.85
CA ASN A 162 -12.48 19.52 -18.45
C ASN A 162 -11.59 20.23 -17.40
N PHE A 163 -11.89 20.08 -16.11
CA PHE A 163 -11.16 20.70 -15.03
C PHE A 163 -9.88 19.93 -14.75
N SER A 164 -8.78 20.57 -15.12
CA SER A 164 -7.44 20.16 -14.77
C SER A 164 -7.18 20.52 -13.31
N ILE A 165 -6.63 19.60 -12.52
CA ILE A 165 -6.06 19.89 -11.19
C ILE A 165 -4.87 20.87 -11.33
N SER A 166 -4.46 21.26 -12.55
CA SER A 166 -3.45 22.30 -12.81
C SER A 166 -3.68 23.59 -12.02
N ASP A 167 -4.92 24.00 -11.79
CA ASP A 167 -5.19 25.25 -11.05
C ASP A 167 -4.84 25.13 -9.56
N ILE A 168 -4.87 23.89 -9.03
CA ILE A 168 -4.44 23.54 -7.66
C ILE A 168 -2.96 23.13 -7.63
N PHE A 169 -2.34 22.88 -8.79
CA PHE A 169 -0.94 22.47 -8.89
C PHE A 169 0.03 23.55 -8.40
N HIS A 170 -0.18 24.80 -8.81
CA HIS A 170 0.58 25.95 -8.30
C HIS A 170 0.41 26.14 -6.78
N GLN A 171 -0.56 25.46 -6.18
CA GLN A 171 -0.87 25.49 -4.75
C GLN A 171 -0.58 24.15 -4.06
N GLY A 172 0.31 23.31 -4.61
CA GLY A 172 0.82 22.10 -3.94
C GLY A 172 0.16 20.78 -4.36
N GLY A 173 -0.82 20.79 -5.27
CA GLY A 173 -1.46 19.57 -5.78
C GLY A 173 -2.14 18.76 -4.66
N TYR A 174 -1.72 17.52 -4.47
CA TYR A 174 -2.21 16.67 -3.36
C TYR A 174 -1.48 16.91 -2.04
N ASP A 175 -0.42 17.73 -2.01
CA ASP A 175 0.27 18.06 -0.76
C ASP A 175 -0.45 19.15 0.03
N LEU A 176 -1.27 18.71 0.98
CA LEU A 176 -2.04 19.61 1.82
C LEU A 176 -1.21 20.36 2.87
N THR A 177 0.11 20.11 2.96
CA THR A 177 0.99 20.91 3.82
C THR A 177 1.52 22.17 3.14
N VAL A 178 1.37 22.29 1.81
CA VAL A 178 1.71 23.51 1.09
C VAL A 178 0.70 24.59 1.47
N SER A 179 1.17 25.80 1.77
CA SER A 179 0.28 26.90 2.15
C SER A 179 -0.76 27.17 1.06
N GLY A 180 -2.03 27.34 1.45
CA GLY A 180 -3.14 27.58 0.53
C GLY A 180 -3.78 26.32 -0.08
N SER A 181 -3.05 25.19 -0.17
CA SER A 181 -3.52 23.93 -0.79
C SER A 181 -4.89 23.45 -0.30
N ARG A 182 -5.08 23.34 1.03
CA ARG A 182 -6.34 22.89 1.65
C ARG A 182 -7.49 23.82 1.33
N LYS A 183 -7.24 25.13 1.37
CA LYS A 183 -8.24 26.15 1.02
C LYS A 183 -8.61 26.03 -0.46
N ALA A 184 -7.63 25.83 -1.33
CA ALA A 184 -7.83 25.57 -2.76
C ALA A 184 -8.77 24.39 -3.01
N TRP A 185 -8.53 23.25 -2.37
CA TRP A 185 -9.39 22.07 -2.49
C TRP A 185 -10.79 22.33 -1.98
N SER A 186 -10.93 23.00 -0.83
CA SER A 186 -12.23 23.28 -0.23
C SER A 186 -13.04 24.28 -1.05
N SER A 187 -12.38 25.27 -1.68
CA SER A 187 -13.02 26.29 -2.52
C SER A 187 -13.38 25.77 -3.92
N ASN A 188 -12.50 24.98 -4.55
CA ASN A 188 -12.76 24.44 -5.89
C ASN A 188 -13.67 23.20 -5.88
N TYR A 189 -13.66 22.43 -4.78
CA TYR A 189 -14.44 21.20 -4.65
C TYR A 189 -15.22 21.17 -3.31
N PRO A 190 -16.19 22.08 -3.11
CA PRO A 190 -17.03 22.07 -1.92
C PRO A 190 -17.90 20.80 -1.86
N SER A 191 -18.14 20.25 -0.66
CA SER A 191 -18.86 18.98 -0.50
C SER A 191 -20.33 19.02 -0.95
N ALA A 192 -20.95 20.21 -0.92
CA ALA A 192 -22.32 20.41 -1.40
C ALA A 192 -22.48 20.15 -2.91
N GLU A 193 -21.46 20.47 -3.71
CA GLU A 193 -21.45 20.25 -5.16
C GLU A 193 -20.69 18.98 -5.53
N TYR A 194 -19.59 18.71 -4.84
CA TYR A 194 -18.71 17.54 -5.01
C TYR A 194 -18.73 16.67 -3.74
N PRO A 195 -19.84 15.94 -3.48
CA PRO A 195 -19.95 15.08 -2.32
C PRO A 195 -18.97 13.89 -2.37
N VAL A 196 -18.46 13.55 -3.55
CA VAL A 196 -17.48 12.48 -3.76
C VAL A 196 -16.36 12.96 -4.68
N LEU A 197 -15.12 12.98 -4.17
CA LEU A 197 -13.91 13.23 -4.94
C LEU A 197 -13.37 11.88 -5.44
N ALA A 198 -13.61 11.55 -6.72
CA ALA A 198 -13.23 10.27 -7.30
C ALA A 198 -11.99 10.37 -8.18
N PHE A 199 -10.89 9.74 -7.77
CA PHE A 199 -9.61 9.81 -8.46
C PHE A 199 -9.30 8.53 -9.24
N THR A 200 -8.77 8.68 -10.44
CA THR A 200 -8.39 7.55 -11.29
C THR A 200 -7.08 6.89 -10.90
N GLY A 201 -6.31 7.55 -10.03
CA GLY A 201 -5.16 7.03 -9.31
C GLY A 201 -5.16 7.57 -7.88
N ALA A 202 -4.28 7.06 -7.04
CA ALA A 202 -4.16 7.57 -5.66
C ALA A 202 -3.81 9.07 -5.66
N PRO A 203 -4.53 9.92 -4.89
CA PRO A 203 -4.19 11.33 -4.70
C PRO A 203 -3.01 11.46 -3.71
N ALA A 204 -1.88 10.85 -4.07
CA ALA A 204 -0.72 10.67 -3.21
C ALA A 204 0.58 10.67 -4.00
N ALA A 205 1.67 11.09 -3.36
CA ALA A 205 3.01 10.92 -3.89
C ALA A 205 3.39 9.43 -3.94
N PHE A 206 4.22 9.09 -4.91
CA PHE A 206 4.96 7.83 -4.93
C PHE A 206 6.40 8.12 -5.37
N PRO A 207 7.42 7.69 -4.61
CA PRO A 207 7.33 7.00 -3.32
C PRO A 207 6.66 7.84 -2.20
N SER A 208 6.20 7.17 -1.15
CA SER A 208 5.53 7.82 -0.02
C SER A 208 6.48 8.72 0.75
N ARG A 209 5.98 9.87 1.19
CA ARG A 209 6.78 10.84 1.95
C ARG A 209 7.01 10.35 3.36
N ARG A 210 8.16 10.69 3.92
CA ARG A 210 8.55 10.31 5.29
C ARG A 210 7.51 10.69 6.35
N LYS A 211 6.87 11.85 6.21
CA LYS A 211 5.80 12.33 7.10
C LYS A 211 4.57 11.41 7.15
N ASP A 212 4.33 10.65 6.09
CA ASP A 212 3.16 9.77 5.97
C ASP A 212 3.46 8.35 6.51
N TRP A 213 4.73 7.99 6.74
CA TRP A 213 5.14 6.63 7.10
C TRP A 213 4.59 6.16 8.44
N GLU A 214 4.42 7.06 9.41
CA GLU A 214 3.85 6.74 10.72
C GLU A 214 2.42 6.19 10.61
N THR A 215 1.70 6.54 9.54
CA THR A 215 0.35 6.05 9.25
C THR A 215 0.29 4.52 9.14
N GLN A 216 1.42 3.86 8.82
CA GLN A 216 1.49 2.40 8.76
C GLN A 216 1.02 1.72 10.06
N LYS A 217 1.16 2.37 11.23
CA LYS A 217 0.71 1.81 12.52
C LYS A 217 -0.79 1.55 12.60
N TYR A 218 -1.58 2.21 11.73
CA TYR A 218 -3.03 2.01 11.66
C TYR A 218 -3.45 0.92 10.66
N LEU A 219 -2.51 0.40 9.86
CA LEU A 219 -2.74 -0.71 8.92
C LEU A 219 -2.46 -2.04 9.63
N ARG A 220 -3.46 -2.50 10.39
CA ARG A 220 -3.40 -3.78 11.11
C ARG A 220 -4.00 -4.90 10.27
N TRP A 221 -3.25 -5.97 10.04
CA TRP A 221 -3.72 -7.16 9.31
C TRP A 221 -5.03 -7.69 9.90
N ASN A 222 -5.90 -8.26 9.05
CA ASN A 222 -7.09 -8.93 9.53
C ASN A 222 -6.76 -10.17 10.39
N THR A 223 -7.75 -10.65 11.13
CA THR A 223 -7.55 -11.75 12.09
C THR A 223 -7.05 -13.02 11.42
N LYS A 224 -7.51 -13.32 10.19
CA LYS A 224 -7.12 -14.51 9.44
C LYS A 224 -5.63 -14.52 9.09
N ILE A 225 -5.11 -13.39 8.59
CA ILE A 225 -3.69 -13.24 8.26
C ILE A 225 -2.84 -13.32 9.55
N LEU A 226 -3.25 -12.62 10.61
CA LEU A 226 -2.54 -12.65 11.89
C LEU A 226 -2.48 -14.06 12.49
N GLN A 227 -3.60 -14.80 12.46
CA GLN A 227 -3.66 -16.16 12.99
C GLN A 227 -2.76 -17.11 12.20
N LYS A 228 -2.77 -17.03 10.86
CA LYS A 228 -1.88 -17.83 10.00
C LYS A 228 -0.40 -17.54 10.30
N ALA A 229 -0.03 -16.26 10.37
CA ALA A 229 1.35 -15.86 10.67
C ALA A 229 1.81 -16.36 12.04
N ARG A 230 0.99 -16.16 13.09
CA ARG A 230 1.29 -16.63 14.46
C ARG A 230 1.37 -18.15 14.56
N SER A 231 0.46 -18.86 13.90
CA SER A 231 0.48 -20.33 13.86
C SER A 231 1.79 -20.81 13.24
N PHE A 232 2.18 -20.24 12.10
CA PHE A 232 3.44 -20.60 11.44
C PHE A 232 4.65 -20.33 12.34
N ILE A 233 4.74 -19.13 12.94
CA ILE A 233 5.82 -18.77 13.85
C ILE A 233 5.90 -19.76 15.01
N ASN A 234 4.80 -19.99 15.73
CA ASN A 234 4.80 -20.82 16.93
C ASN A 234 5.08 -22.31 16.67
N GLN A 235 4.71 -22.82 15.50
CA GLN A 235 4.88 -24.23 15.15
C GLN A 235 6.21 -24.53 14.47
N THR A 236 6.81 -23.52 13.82
CA THR A 236 7.94 -23.73 12.89
C THR A 236 9.21 -22.99 13.28
N LEU A 237 9.07 -21.77 13.81
CA LEU A 237 10.21 -20.86 14.02
C LEU A 237 10.59 -20.79 15.50
N THR A 238 11.75 -21.35 15.83
CA THR A 238 12.35 -21.18 17.16
C THR A 238 12.93 -19.77 17.27
N ARG A 239 12.56 -19.04 18.34
CA ARG A 239 13.08 -17.70 18.63
C ARG A 239 14.44 -17.72 19.35
N PRO A 240 15.27 -16.68 19.19
CA PRO A 240 15.09 -15.56 18.26
C PRO A 240 15.25 -16.01 16.80
N PHE A 241 14.52 -15.39 15.85
CA PHE A 241 14.62 -15.70 14.43
C PHE A 241 14.90 -14.46 13.57
N VAL A 242 15.68 -14.69 12.51
CA VAL A 242 15.94 -13.68 11.47
C VAL A 242 14.91 -13.85 10.36
N GLY A 243 14.17 -12.80 10.03
CA GLY A 243 13.32 -12.75 8.85
C GLY A 243 14.04 -12.05 7.71
N ILE A 244 14.00 -12.60 6.49
CA ILE A 244 14.58 -11.95 5.33
C ILE A 244 13.60 -11.85 4.16
N HIS A 245 13.71 -10.77 3.40
CA HIS A 245 12.99 -10.59 2.14
C HIS A 245 13.99 -10.50 0.98
N LEU A 246 13.92 -11.49 0.09
CA LEU A 246 14.68 -11.54 -1.15
C LEU A 246 13.80 -11.01 -2.29
N ARG A 247 14.35 -10.09 -3.08
CA ARG A 247 13.67 -9.52 -4.25
C ARG A 247 14.59 -9.75 -5.45
N ASN A 248 14.35 -10.83 -6.17
CA ASN A 248 15.24 -11.39 -7.20
C ASN A 248 14.50 -11.93 -8.43
N ASN A 249 13.26 -11.51 -8.69
CA ASN A 249 12.62 -11.79 -9.97
C ASN A 249 13.36 -11.12 -11.14
N VAL A 250 13.17 -11.66 -12.36
CA VAL A 250 13.94 -11.20 -13.54
C VAL A 250 13.73 -9.72 -13.84
N ASP A 251 12.49 -9.23 -13.71
CA ASP A 251 12.15 -7.82 -13.91
C ASP A 251 12.89 -6.90 -12.94
N TRP A 252 13.23 -7.39 -11.74
CA TRP A 252 13.95 -6.61 -10.73
C TRP A 252 15.38 -6.31 -11.13
N ASN A 253 16.05 -7.25 -11.81
CA ASN A 253 17.41 -7.01 -12.30
C ASN A 253 17.44 -5.86 -13.30
N SER A 254 16.47 -5.81 -14.21
CA SER A 254 16.34 -4.69 -15.15
C SER A 254 16.11 -3.35 -14.46
N VAL A 255 15.37 -3.31 -13.34
CA VAL A 255 15.27 -2.09 -12.52
C VAL A 255 16.63 -1.69 -11.96
N CYS A 256 17.34 -2.65 -11.36
CA CYS A 256 18.63 -2.39 -10.72
C CYS A 256 19.75 -2.05 -11.72
N ASP A 257 19.66 -2.49 -12.98
CA ASP A 257 20.58 -2.14 -14.07
C ASP A 257 20.60 -0.64 -14.38
N HIS A 258 19.51 0.08 -14.09
CA HIS A 258 19.40 1.52 -14.32
C HIS A 258 19.99 2.37 -13.19
N ILE A 259 20.51 1.75 -12.12
CA ILE A 259 21.13 2.48 -11.03
C ILE A 259 22.47 3.06 -11.49
N ASN A 260 22.56 4.38 -11.40
CA ASN A 260 23.82 5.10 -11.49
C ASN A 260 24.16 5.67 -10.11
N SER A 261 25.23 5.18 -9.49
CA SER A 261 25.64 5.54 -8.13
C SER A 261 25.90 7.03 -7.91
N ASP A 262 26.15 7.77 -8.99
CA ASP A 262 26.48 9.19 -8.95
C ASP A 262 25.29 10.10 -9.24
N ARG A 263 24.21 9.56 -9.83
CA ARG A 263 23.06 10.35 -10.32
C ARG A 263 21.71 9.91 -9.77
N THR A 264 21.63 8.71 -9.21
CA THR A 264 20.37 8.20 -8.66
C THR A 264 20.11 8.90 -7.33
N GLU A 265 19.11 9.78 -7.30
CA GLU A 265 18.70 10.48 -6.09
C GLU A 265 17.62 9.69 -5.32
N GLN A 266 16.70 9.07 -6.06
CA GLN A 266 15.65 8.26 -5.45
C GLN A 266 15.15 7.17 -6.40
N LEU A 267 15.06 5.94 -5.89
CA LEU A 267 14.43 4.82 -6.57
C LEU A 267 13.50 4.09 -5.60
N PHE A 268 12.20 4.06 -5.91
CA PHE A 268 11.19 3.38 -5.10
C PHE A 268 11.36 3.66 -3.60
N ALA A 269 11.44 2.64 -2.75
CA ALA A 269 11.49 2.81 -1.30
C ALA A 269 12.89 3.09 -0.73
N SER A 270 13.90 3.38 -1.57
CA SER A 270 15.30 3.61 -1.16
C SER A 270 15.50 4.56 0.02
N ALA A 271 14.67 5.59 0.16
CA ALA A 271 14.72 6.52 1.29
C ALA A 271 14.57 5.82 2.66
N GLN A 272 14.01 4.61 2.71
CA GLN A 272 13.88 3.82 3.94
C GLN A 272 15.22 3.41 4.55
N CYS A 273 16.29 3.34 3.75
CA CYS A 273 17.64 3.07 4.23
C CYS A 273 18.64 4.19 3.92
N LEU A 274 18.43 4.99 2.87
CA LEU A 274 19.35 6.07 2.49
C LEU A 274 18.92 7.47 2.92
N ASN A 275 17.74 7.60 3.55
CA ASN A 275 17.06 8.89 3.80
C ASN A 275 16.70 9.64 2.49
N ASP A 276 16.11 10.82 2.63
CA ASP A 276 15.58 11.61 1.49
C ASP A 276 16.68 12.31 0.66
N ALA A 277 17.92 12.34 1.15
CA ALA A 277 19.07 12.98 0.49
C ALA A 277 20.30 12.05 0.54
N PRO A 278 20.32 10.99 -0.30
CA PRO A 278 21.45 10.07 -0.37
C PRO A 278 22.73 10.79 -0.82
N ARG A 279 23.88 10.36 -0.32
CA ARG A 279 25.17 10.86 -0.78
C ARG A 279 25.58 10.16 -2.07
N LYS A 280 26.46 10.82 -2.81
CA LYS A 280 27.13 10.23 -3.98
C LYS A 280 27.76 8.89 -3.60
N GLY A 281 27.45 7.84 -4.35
CA GLY A 281 27.96 6.49 -4.12
C GLY A 281 27.14 5.64 -3.14
N ASP A 282 26.11 6.18 -2.48
CA ASP A 282 25.27 5.39 -1.56
C ASP A 282 24.36 4.39 -2.31
N PHE A 283 23.96 4.70 -3.55
CA PHE A 283 23.22 3.77 -4.40
C PHE A 283 24.16 2.78 -5.10
N THR A 284 24.26 1.57 -4.56
CA THR A 284 25.03 0.49 -5.18
C THR A 284 24.10 -0.53 -5.82
N ARG A 285 24.63 -1.29 -6.78
CA ARG A 285 23.92 -2.43 -7.35
C ARG A 285 23.62 -3.49 -6.27
N GLU A 286 24.56 -3.72 -5.36
CA GLU A 286 24.41 -4.64 -4.22
C GLU A 286 23.27 -4.24 -3.27
N LEU A 287 23.00 -2.94 -3.11
CA LEU A 287 21.85 -2.45 -2.34
C LEU A 287 20.50 -2.82 -2.97
N CYS A 288 20.46 -2.90 -4.31
CA CYS A 288 19.24 -3.15 -5.08
C CYS A 288 19.05 -4.62 -5.42
N SER A 289 20.06 -5.29 -5.95
CA SER A 289 20.09 -6.71 -6.30
C SER A 289 21.36 -7.32 -5.69
N PRO A 290 21.32 -7.69 -4.39
CA PRO A 290 22.49 -8.22 -3.68
C PRO A 290 22.92 -9.55 -4.28
N SER A 291 24.24 -9.77 -4.36
CA SER A 291 24.80 -11.06 -4.74
C SER A 291 24.45 -12.15 -3.71
N GLU A 292 24.50 -13.41 -4.14
CA GLU A 292 24.31 -14.55 -3.24
C GLU A 292 25.25 -14.48 -2.03
N LYS A 293 26.52 -14.10 -2.27
CA LYS A 293 27.50 -13.89 -1.20
C LYS A 293 27.05 -12.81 -0.21
N THR A 294 26.61 -11.64 -0.70
CA THR A 294 26.11 -10.56 0.15
C THR A 294 24.93 -11.00 1.01
N VAL A 295 24.02 -11.80 0.45
CA VAL A 295 22.87 -12.34 1.19
C VAL A 295 23.34 -13.31 2.28
N ILE A 296 24.19 -14.28 1.94
CA ILE A 296 24.69 -15.29 2.88
C ILE A 296 25.46 -14.61 4.02
N ASP A 297 26.43 -13.75 3.70
CA ASP A 297 27.27 -13.07 4.69
C ASP A 297 26.41 -12.26 5.68
N ALA A 298 25.44 -11.50 5.18
CA ALA A 298 24.55 -10.69 6.02
C ALA A 298 23.66 -11.55 6.93
N VAL A 299 23.17 -12.69 6.44
CA VAL A 299 22.34 -13.61 7.24
C VAL A 299 23.19 -14.28 8.32
N VAL A 300 24.36 -14.83 7.96
CA VAL A 300 25.25 -15.50 8.91
C VAL A 300 25.72 -14.55 10.00
N ASP A 301 26.14 -13.33 9.63
CA ASP A 301 26.53 -12.29 10.58
C ASP A 301 25.38 -11.94 11.55
N GLN A 302 24.17 -11.72 11.02
CA GLN A 302 23.04 -11.36 11.85
C GLN A 302 22.57 -12.51 12.76
N VAL A 303 22.62 -13.74 12.25
CA VAL A 303 22.35 -14.96 13.02
C VAL A 303 23.31 -15.06 14.21
N GLY A 304 24.61 -14.87 13.98
CA GLY A 304 25.63 -14.86 15.04
C GLY A 304 25.39 -13.75 16.07
N LYS A 305 25.10 -12.52 15.61
CA LYS A 305 24.88 -11.35 16.46
C LYS A 305 23.74 -11.50 17.47
N ILE A 306 22.62 -12.11 17.07
CA ILE A 306 21.45 -12.25 17.95
C ILE A 306 21.30 -13.65 18.55
N GLY A 307 22.22 -14.57 18.21
CA GLY A 307 22.10 -15.98 18.60
C GLY A 307 20.82 -16.63 18.06
N ALA A 308 20.47 -16.32 16.79
CA ALA A 308 19.25 -16.81 16.17
C ALA A 308 19.16 -18.34 16.17
N LYS A 309 17.95 -18.88 16.23
CA LYS A 309 17.66 -20.32 16.24
C LYS A 309 16.93 -20.79 14.99
N SER A 310 16.41 -19.85 14.20
CA SER A 310 15.81 -20.14 12.90
C SER A 310 15.92 -18.93 11.97
N VAL A 311 15.82 -19.18 10.67
CA VAL A 311 15.73 -18.15 9.64
C VAL A 311 14.44 -18.36 8.85
N TYR A 312 13.68 -17.28 8.64
CA TYR A 312 12.51 -17.28 7.77
C TYR A 312 12.81 -16.46 6.51
N VAL A 313 12.50 -17.03 5.35
CA VAL A 313 12.71 -16.41 4.04
C VAL A 313 11.40 -16.26 3.29
N THR A 314 11.19 -15.07 2.72
CA THR A 314 10.23 -14.87 1.64
C THR A 314 10.93 -14.30 0.43
N SER A 315 10.52 -14.75 -0.75
CA SER A 315 11.05 -14.30 -2.02
C SER A 315 9.93 -14.11 -3.04
N ASP A 316 10.20 -13.35 -4.08
CA ASP A 316 9.36 -13.23 -5.27
C ASP A 316 9.76 -14.20 -6.39
N LYS A 317 10.89 -14.91 -6.25
CA LYS A 317 11.33 -15.95 -7.19
C LYS A 317 12.17 -17.03 -6.52
N ASP A 318 13.40 -16.71 -6.12
CA ASP A 318 14.34 -17.68 -5.52
C ASP A 318 14.50 -17.43 -4.02
N PHE A 319 14.19 -18.45 -3.23
CA PHE A 319 14.23 -18.42 -1.77
C PHE A 319 15.62 -18.74 -1.19
N MET A 320 16.57 -19.19 -2.02
CA MET A 320 17.94 -19.48 -1.59
C MET A 320 18.03 -20.47 -0.41
N VAL A 321 17.07 -21.38 -0.27
CA VAL A 321 16.97 -22.28 0.90
C VAL A 321 18.19 -23.18 1.02
N LEU A 322 18.68 -23.72 -0.09
CA LEU A 322 19.86 -24.60 -0.13
C LEU A 322 21.15 -23.86 0.27
N PRO A 323 21.58 -22.79 -0.43
CA PRO A 323 22.83 -22.11 -0.08
C PRO A 323 22.80 -21.49 1.33
N LEU A 324 21.66 -20.96 1.78
CA LEU A 324 21.52 -20.50 3.17
C LEU A 324 21.58 -21.64 4.18
N GLY A 325 20.97 -22.79 3.86
CA GLY A 325 21.00 -23.97 4.72
C GLY A 325 22.42 -24.52 4.88
N GLU A 326 23.19 -24.59 3.81
CA GLU A 326 24.60 -25.01 3.83
C GLU A 326 25.46 -24.05 4.67
N ALA A 327 25.31 -22.73 4.48
CA ALA A 327 26.06 -21.73 5.24
C ALA A 327 25.72 -21.72 6.73
N LEU A 328 24.49 -22.10 7.10
CA LEU A 328 23.99 -22.12 8.48
C LEU A 328 24.10 -23.50 9.15
N ALA A 329 24.54 -24.53 8.43
CA ALA A 329 24.65 -25.89 8.95
C ALA A 329 25.59 -25.97 10.17
N ALA A 330 26.67 -25.18 10.18
CA ALA A 330 27.62 -25.10 11.30
C ALA A 330 26.98 -24.59 12.61
N TYR A 331 25.82 -23.95 12.53
CA TYR A 331 25.10 -23.39 13.67
C TYR A 331 23.88 -24.24 14.10
N ASP A 332 23.63 -25.37 13.42
CA ASP A 332 22.40 -26.18 13.58
C ASP A 332 21.11 -25.35 13.40
N ILE A 333 21.14 -24.40 12.47
CA ILE A 333 20.03 -23.49 12.18
C ILE A 333 19.36 -23.88 10.87
N LYS A 334 18.03 -23.92 10.90
CA LYS A 334 17.21 -24.24 9.73
C LYS A 334 16.61 -23.00 9.09
N VAL A 335 16.47 -23.07 7.77
CA VAL A 335 15.87 -22.04 6.92
C VAL A 335 14.46 -22.49 6.53
N TYR A 336 13.47 -21.62 6.75
CA TYR A 336 12.06 -21.94 6.56
C TYR A 336 11.41 -20.96 5.59
N THR A 337 10.47 -21.49 4.80
CA THR A 337 9.61 -20.72 3.89
C THR A 337 8.15 -21.14 4.10
N LEU A 338 7.21 -20.34 3.60
CA LEU A 338 5.82 -20.77 3.54
C LEU A 338 5.66 -21.83 2.43
N LYS A 339 5.02 -22.96 2.75
CA LYS A 339 4.69 -24.00 1.75
C LYS A 339 3.72 -23.48 0.69
N GLU A 340 2.71 -22.72 1.14
CA GLU A 340 1.76 -22.03 0.29
C GLU A 340 2.05 -20.54 0.36
N GLU A 341 2.56 -19.98 -0.74
CA GLU A 341 2.90 -18.57 -0.78
C GLU A 341 1.67 -17.70 -0.58
N ASN A 342 1.74 -16.84 0.42
CA ASN A 342 0.77 -15.79 0.64
C ASN A 342 1.54 -14.52 1.03
N PRO A 343 1.59 -13.49 0.16
CA PRO A 343 2.40 -12.31 0.40
C PRO A 343 1.99 -11.55 1.68
N HIS A 344 0.70 -11.54 2.03
CA HIS A 344 0.23 -10.87 3.23
C HIS A 344 0.64 -11.62 4.50
N VAL A 345 0.57 -12.95 4.51
CA VAL A 345 1.05 -13.78 5.63
C VAL A 345 2.57 -13.67 5.77
N ALA A 346 3.31 -13.68 4.65
CA ALA A 346 4.76 -13.48 4.66
C ALA A 346 5.16 -12.14 5.28
N LEU A 347 4.52 -11.04 4.88
CA LEU A 347 4.74 -9.72 5.49
C LEU A 347 4.44 -9.73 6.98
N ALA A 348 3.35 -10.36 7.41
CA ALA A 348 3.00 -10.46 8.82
C ALA A 348 4.03 -11.27 9.63
N ILE A 349 4.63 -12.32 9.06
CA ILE A 349 5.72 -13.08 9.70
C ILE A 349 6.98 -12.21 9.81
N LEU A 350 7.39 -11.53 8.73
CA LEU A 350 8.56 -10.65 8.73
C LEU A 350 8.45 -9.52 9.76
N GLN A 351 7.26 -8.95 9.93
CA GLN A 351 7.00 -7.93 10.94
C GLN A 351 7.23 -8.43 12.37
N GLU A 352 7.09 -9.74 12.61
CA GLU A 352 7.25 -10.38 13.92
C GLU A 352 8.63 -10.98 14.17
N SER A 353 9.55 -10.89 13.20
CA SER A 353 10.94 -11.33 13.36
C SER A 353 11.68 -10.59 14.47
N ASP A 354 12.62 -11.26 15.11
CA ASP A 354 13.47 -10.64 16.13
C ASP A 354 14.45 -9.66 15.46
N HIS A 355 14.96 -10.02 14.28
CA HIS A 355 15.64 -9.11 13.36
C HIS A 355 15.15 -9.29 11.93
N PHE A 356 14.98 -8.18 11.20
CA PHE A 356 14.56 -8.20 9.80
C PHE A 356 15.69 -7.70 8.89
N ILE A 357 16.00 -8.45 7.82
CA ILE A 357 16.88 -8.00 6.73
C ILE A 357 16.07 -7.84 5.45
N GLY A 358 15.99 -6.61 4.94
CA GLY A 358 15.18 -6.26 3.80
C GLY A 358 15.96 -5.87 2.55
N ASN A 359 15.25 -5.78 1.43
CA ASN A 359 15.73 -5.09 0.24
C ASN A 359 15.36 -3.59 0.31
N CYS A 360 16.35 -2.70 0.32
CA CYS A 360 16.14 -1.26 0.54
C CYS A 360 15.30 -0.58 -0.55
N ILE A 361 15.37 -1.07 -1.79
CA ILE A 361 14.66 -0.44 -2.92
C ILE A 361 13.19 -0.89 -2.95
N SER A 362 12.88 -2.09 -2.45
CA SER A 362 11.54 -2.67 -2.54
C SER A 362 10.49 -1.99 -1.64
N THR A 363 9.36 -1.61 -2.24
CA THR A 363 8.16 -1.13 -1.53
C THR A 363 7.42 -2.25 -0.80
N PHE A 364 7.72 -3.52 -1.09
CA PHE A 364 7.23 -4.65 -0.30
C PHE A 364 7.96 -4.72 1.05
N THR A 365 9.29 -4.55 1.03
CA THR A 365 10.11 -4.38 2.25
C THR A 365 9.62 -3.22 3.10
N SER A 366 9.28 -2.09 2.48
CA SER A 366 8.95 -0.87 3.23
C SER A 366 7.69 -0.99 4.09
N ILE A 367 6.77 -1.89 3.74
CA ILE A 367 5.62 -2.25 4.60
C ILE A 367 6.11 -2.83 5.93
N VAL A 368 7.09 -3.74 5.89
CA VAL A 368 7.69 -4.37 7.07
C VAL A 368 8.48 -3.34 7.86
N THR A 369 9.36 -2.58 7.19
CA THR A 369 10.21 -1.55 7.83
C THR A 369 9.37 -0.54 8.60
N ARG A 370 8.34 0.05 7.97
CA ARG A 370 7.47 1.04 8.62
C ARG A 370 6.70 0.43 9.78
N HIS A 371 6.20 -0.80 9.64
CA HIS A 371 5.50 -1.46 10.74
C HIS A 371 6.44 -1.69 11.93
N ARG A 372 7.65 -2.19 11.68
CA ARG A 372 8.68 -2.40 12.72
C ARG A 372 9.11 -1.09 13.39
N GLN A 373 9.09 0.01 12.66
CA GLN A 373 9.43 1.34 13.17
C GLN A 373 8.32 1.96 14.03
N PHE A 374 7.05 1.83 13.63
CA PHE A 374 5.95 2.66 14.19
C PHE A 374 4.85 1.90 14.93
N SER A 375 4.77 0.57 14.82
CA SER A 375 3.66 -0.21 15.39
C SER A 375 3.94 -0.81 16.77
N TYR A 376 5.19 -0.77 17.23
CA TYR A 376 5.63 -1.32 18.52
C TYR A 376 5.96 -0.20 19.50
N ALA A 377 6.01 -0.54 20.80
CA ALA A 377 6.40 0.40 21.85
C ALA A 377 7.81 0.96 21.66
N GLN A 378 8.71 0.16 21.08
CA GLN A 378 10.04 0.57 20.63
C GLN A 378 10.25 0.04 19.20
N PRO A 379 10.95 0.79 18.33
CA PRO A 379 11.30 0.32 17.00
C PRO A 379 12.01 -1.04 17.04
N ARG A 380 11.57 -1.99 16.22
CA ARG A 380 12.22 -3.30 16.11
C ARG A 380 13.40 -3.26 15.12
N PRO A 381 14.51 -3.97 15.40
CA PRO A 381 15.72 -3.93 14.57
C PRO A 381 15.48 -4.30 13.10
N THR A 382 15.99 -3.48 12.18
CA THR A 382 15.89 -3.70 10.73
C THR A 382 17.22 -3.32 10.09
N THR A 383 17.74 -4.17 9.20
CA THR A 383 18.88 -3.87 8.33
C THR A 383 18.51 -4.14 6.87
N PHE A 384 19.41 -3.77 5.95
CA PHE A 384 19.21 -3.96 4.52
C PHE A 384 20.42 -4.63 3.88
N PHE A 385 20.19 -5.51 2.92
CA PHE A 385 21.27 -6.13 2.15
C PHE A 385 22.07 -5.08 1.37
N GLY A 386 23.39 -5.25 1.30
CA GLY A 386 24.29 -4.35 0.58
C GLY A 386 24.42 -2.95 1.17
N HIS A 387 23.74 -2.66 2.29
CA HIS A 387 23.85 -1.40 2.99
C HIS A 387 25.00 -1.48 4.01
N MET A 388 26.02 -0.64 3.81
CA MET A 388 27.11 -0.48 4.77
C MET A 388 26.88 0.82 5.54
N PRO A 389 26.41 0.77 6.81
CA PRO A 389 26.28 1.97 7.62
C PRO A 389 27.66 2.58 7.82
N LYS A 390 27.83 3.82 7.36
CA LYS A 390 29.10 4.55 7.55
C LYS A 390 29.22 4.97 9.01
N HIS A 391 30.45 5.09 9.53
CA HIS A 391 30.78 5.35 10.94
C HIS A 391 29.95 6.48 11.63
N ASP A 392 29.46 7.46 10.88
CA ASP A 392 28.66 8.59 11.39
C ASP A 392 27.21 8.24 11.75
N GLU A 393 26.68 7.10 11.27
CA GLU A 393 25.28 6.71 11.49
C GLU A 393 25.05 6.13 12.91
N TYR A 394 26.14 5.75 13.58
CA TYR A 394 26.17 5.36 15.00
C TYR A 394 26.48 6.52 15.94
N ALA A 395 26.74 7.73 15.44
CA ALA A 395 26.95 8.88 16.30
C ALA A 395 25.62 9.25 17.00
N PRO A 396 25.57 9.32 18.35
CA PRO A 396 24.37 9.77 19.05
C PRO A 396 24.01 11.15 18.52
N LYS A 397 22.77 11.28 18.00
CA LYS A 397 22.25 12.56 17.52
C LYS A 397 22.37 13.56 18.67
N LYS A 398 23.28 14.54 18.52
CA LYS A 398 23.36 15.67 19.47
C LYS A 398 21.96 16.25 19.58
N LYS A 399 21.44 16.32 20.82
CA LYS A 399 20.24 17.10 21.11
C LYS A 399 20.47 18.49 20.53
N ILE A 400 19.67 18.84 19.53
CA ILE A 400 19.54 20.23 19.11
C ILE A 400 18.72 20.85 20.24
N GLU A 401 19.41 21.55 21.14
CA GLU A 401 18.74 22.47 22.06
C GLU A 401 18.11 23.59 21.21
N LEU A 402 16.81 23.78 21.42
CA LEU A 402 15.96 24.75 20.73
C LEU A 402 16.36 26.19 21.07
#